data_AF-A0A7W8JZP6-F1
#
_entry.id   AF-A0A7W8JZP6-F1
#
_cell.length_a   1.000
_cell.length_b   1.000
_cell.length_c   1.000
_cell.angle_alpha   90.00
_cell.angle_beta   90.00
_cell.angle_gamma   90.00
#
_symmetry.space_group_name_H-M   'P 1'
#
loop_
_entity.id
_entity.type
_entity.pdbx_description
1 polymer ?
#
loop_
_entity_poly.entity_id
_entity_poly.type
_entity_poly.pdbx_seq_one_letter_code
_entity_poly.pdbx_strand_id
1 'polypeptide(L)'
;MQIRAPGIGDLDLSDVPEARQAVLVRHAQKVRAQLIERLGEERRLATLLVFLQHLERTATDDALDIFHGLMASFALRGEAKRKRESLRSLKDLDQAALLLRDAVQVLNSEGQDARQQVIAQVGKAAMREAVRVVDELARPAGEALPKALSDSYTTIRRFQWLLLQTITFTGTPSAKPLLDALAFLTRMEQPGRGTPGWGDAPRSVVPKSWERQVFPPKGEFNHEAYTLCVLKSLMQPFQRREVFVVRSAQYGDPRAELLQGEAWLDARVDVCRVLERELDPASELSRLSLELDHAYHEVGRHLDTNDALWLTQEAGQTRVHLAAPDALAEPPSLKVRRAKTSARLPVVDLAELLMEVHAFTGLADAFIQRNNESVLVRLQNRSVHSAWPSGAG
;
A
#
# COMPACT_ATOMS: atom_id res chain seq x y z
N MET A 1 -5.97 22.62 -2.45
CA MET A 1 -5.41 23.94 -2.08
C MET A 1 -6.47 24.90 -1.50
N GLN A 2 -7.67 25.02 -2.11
CA GLN A 2 -8.71 25.96 -1.63
C GLN A 2 -9.20 25.69 -0.18
N ILE A 3 -9.30 24.43 0.25
CA ILE A 3 -9.78 24.07 1.60
C ILE A 3 -8.83 24.56 2.71
N ARG A 4 -7.52 24.65 2.41
CA ARG A 4 -6.48 25.05 3.38
C ARG A 4 -6.17 26.55 3.37
N ALA A 5 -6.69 27.29 2.38
CA ALA A 5 -6.47 28.73 2.25
C ALA A 5 -6.88 29.55 3.50
N PRO A 6 -7.94 29.18 4.26
CA PRO A 6 -8.30 29.89 5.47
C PRO A 6 -7.31 29.73 6.64
N GLY A 7 -6.36 28.78 6.58
CA GLY A 7 -5.34 28.60 7.64
C GLY A 7 -5.88 28.09 8.99
N ILE A 8 -7.09 27.56 9.03
CA ILE A 8 -7.79 27.18 10.28
C ILE A 8 -7.53 25.73 10.74
N GLY A 9 -6.70 24.99 10.01
CA GLY A 9 -6.44 23.57 10.28
C GLY A 9 -5.74 23.28 11.61
N ASP A 10 -5.05 24.27 12.19
CA ASP A 10 -4.34 24.16 13.47
C ASP A 10 -5.12 24.69 14.67
N LEU A 11 -6.35 25.17 14.45
CA LEU A 11 -7.17 25.65 15.56
C LEU A 11 -7.59 24.46 16.42
N ASP A 12 -7.24 24.55 17.71
CA ASP A 12 -7.55 23.53 18.69
C ASP A 12 -9.05 23.52 19.01
N LEU A 13 -9.65 22.35 18.88
CA LEU A 13 -11.06 22.09 19.18
C LEU A 13 -11.22 21.01 20.27
N SER A 14 -10.16 20.72 21.03
CA SER A 14 -10.16 19.68 22.06
C SER A 14 -11.19 19.92 23.16
N ASP A 15 -11.53 21.19 23.43
CA ASP A 15 -12.58 21.59 24.38
C ASP A 15 -14.01 21.25 23.89
N VAL A 16 -14.18 20.97 22.59
CA VAL A 16 -15.48 20.66 21.99
C VAL A 16 -15.60 19.14 21.82
N PRO A 17 -16.57 18.48 22.48
CA PRO A 17 -16.72 17.03 22.33
C PRO A 17 -16.91 16.60 20.87
N GLU A 18 -16.20 15.55 20.45
CA GLU A 18 -16.24 15.06 19.06
C GLU A 18 -17.65 14.76 18.56
N ALA A 19 -18.52 14.24 19.45
CA ALA A 19 -19.92 13.99 19.11
C ALA A 19 -20.66 15.28 18.69
N ARG A 20 -20.34 16.43 19.31
CA ARG A 20 -20.90 17.74 18.96
C ARG A 20 -20.32 18.24 17.64
N GLN A 21 -19.00 18.07 17.44
CA GLN A 21 -18.35 18.37 16.18
C GLN A 21 -19.00 17.57 15.03
N ALA A 22 -19.21 16.27 15.21
CA ALA A 22 -19.85 15.40 14.23
C ALA A 22 -21.31 15.78 13.91
N VAL A 23 -22.04 16.38 14.85
CA VAL A 23 -23.38 16.94 14.56
C VAL A 23 -23.28 18.16 13.66
N LEU A 24 -22.32 19.06 13.90
CA LEU A 24 -22.10 20.25 13.08
C LEU A 24 -21.66 19.87 11.66
N VAL A 25 -20.74 18.91 11.53
CA VAL A 25 -20.31 18.36 10.23
C VAL A 25 -21.51 17.79 9.47
N ARG A 26 -22.28 16.90 10.10
CA ARG A 26 -23.46 16.28 9.46
C ARG A 26 -24.51 17.32 9.05
N HIS A 27 -24.68 18.38 9.83
CA HIS A 27 -25.55 19.49 9.46
C HIS A 27 -25.01 20.22 8.22
N ALA A 28 -23.73 20.59 8.21
CA ALA A 28 -23.09 21.28 7.09
C ALA A 28 -23.12 20.47 5.78
N GLN A 29 -22.95 19.14 5.86
CA GLN A 29 -22.98 18.25 4.69
C GLN A 29 -24.36 18.14 4.03
N LYS A 30 -25.45 18.26 4.82
CA LYS A 30 -26.82 18.05 4.32
C LYS A 30 -27.52 19.33 3.90
N VAL A 31 -27.13 20.46 4.47
CA VAL A 31 -27.87 21.72 4.36
C VAL A 31 -27.32 22.57 3.22
N ARG A 32 -28.20 23.25 2.48
CA ARG A 32 -27.80 24.17 1.41
C ARG A 32 -27.05 25.37 1.97
N ALA A 33 -26.07 25.89 1.23
CA ALA A 33 -25.25 27.03 1.64
C ALA A 33 -26.10 28.24 2.10
N GLN A 34 -27.22 28.55 1.44
CA GLN A 34 -28.10 29.66 1.81
C GLN A 34 -28.71 29.51 3.22
N LEU A 35 -28.93 28.29 3.69
CA LEU A 35 -29.48 28.03 5.02
C LEU A 35 -28.39 28.14 6.10
N ILE A 36 -27.15 27.80 5.76
CA ILE A 36 -25.98 28.03 6.63
C ILE A 36 -25.72 29.54 6.78
N GLU A 37 -25.86 30.30 5.70
CA GLU A 37 -25.69 31.75 5.70
C GLU A 37 -26.67 32.48 6.64
N ARG A 38 -27.91 31.95 6.74
CA ARG A 38 -28.99 32.44 7.61
C ARG A 38 -28.84 32.07 9.08
N LEU A 39 -27.87 31.22 9.45
CA LEU A 39 -27.58 30.94 10.85
C LEU A 39 -27.03 32.20 11.54
N GLY A 40 -27.26 32.32 12.84
CA GLY A 40 -26.59 33.33 13.66
C GLY A 40 -25.07 33.21 13.53
N GLU A 41 -24.36 34.34 13.62
CA GLU A 41 -22.94 34.45 13.27
C GLU A 41 -22.06 33.40 13.97
N GLU A 42 -22.17 33.27 15.29
CA GLU A 42 -21.41 32.29 16.07
C GLU A 42 -21.66 30.85 15.61
N ARG A 43 -22.94 30.49 15.42
CA ARG A 43 -23.34 29.15 14.97
C ARG A 43 -22.85 28.88 13.55
N ARG A 44 -22.89 29.89 12.68
CA ARG A 44 -22.40 29.81 11.31
C ARG A 44 -20.89 29.57 11.29
N LEU A 45 -20.13 30.37 12.02
CA LEU A 45 -18.67 30.25 12.11
C LEU A 45 -18.25 28.91 12.71
N ALA A 46 -18.87 28.49 13.81
CA ALA A 46 -18.60 27.18 14.43
C ALA A 46 -18.90 26.02 13.46
N THR A 47 -20.02 26.09 12.73
CA THR A 47 -20.38 25.06 11.74
C THR A 47 -19.38 25.02 10.59
N LEU A 48 -18.99 26.18 10.05
CA LEU A 48 -18.05 26.27 8.93
C LEU A 48 -16.63 25.86 9.33
N LEU A 49 -16.16 26.26 10.51
CA LEU A 49 -14.84 25.90 11.04
C LEU A 49 -14.69 24.38 11.15
N VAL A 50 -15.60 23.74 11.88
CA VAL A 50 -15.58 22.28 12.09
C VAL A 50 -15.73 21.55 10.75
N PHE A 51 -16.59 22.05 9.86
CA PHE A 51 -16.80 21.44 8.55
C PHE A 51 -15.56 21.55 7.65
N LEU A 52 -14.87 22.68 7.62
CA LEU A 52 -13.65 22.86 6.85
C LEU A 52 -12.50 22.01 7.39
N GLN A 53 -12.33 21.91 8.70
CA GLN A 53 -11.33 21.00 9.29
C GLN A 53 -11.65 19.53 8.96
N HIS A 54 -12.92 19.14 8.99
CA HIS A 54 -13.35 17.80 8.56
C HIS A 54 -13.06 17.54 7.08
N LEU A 55 -13.35 18.51 6.20
CA LEU A 55 -13.03 18.41 4.77
C LEU A 55 -11.53 18.35 4.53
N GLU A 56 -10.73 19.08 5.31
CA GLU A 56 -9.28 19.01 5.20
C GLU A 56 -8.75 17.62 5.57
N ARG A 57 -9.25 17.02 6.66
CA ARG A 57 -8.89 15.66 7.06
C ARG A 57 -9.29 14.64 5.99
N THR A 58 -10.54 14.70 5.54
CA THR A 58 -11.06 13.78 4.52
C THR A 58 -10.31 13.92 3.19
N ALA A 59 -10.06 15.15 2.72
CA ALA A 59 -9.32 15.37 1.49
C ALA A 59 -7.85 14.92 1.59
N THR A 60 -7.26 14.96 2.78
CA THR A 60 -5.91 14.43 3.03
C THR A 60 -5.92 12.90 2.95
N ASP A 61 -6.91 12.25 3.55
CA ASP A 61 -7.09 10.79 3.50
C ASP A 61 -7.35 10.32 2.06
N ASP A 62 -8.27 10.96 1.34
CA ASP A 62 -8.57 10.67 -0.07
C ASP A 62 -7.32 10.80 -0.95
N ALA A 63 -6.48 11.83 -0.73
CA ALA A 63 -5.25 12.02 -1.48
C ALA A 63 -4.25 10.88 -1.25
N LEU A 64 -4.15 10.38 -0.01
CA LEU A 64 -3.30 9.25 0.34
C LEU A 64 -3.86 7.94 -0.23
N ASP A 65 -5.16 7.75 -0.25
CA ASP A 65 -5.80 6.57 -0.86
C ASP A 65 -5.58 6.54 -2.37
N ILE A 66 -5.71 7.69 -3.04
CA ILE A 66 -5.38 7.84 -4.46
C ILE A 66 -3.90 7.52 -4.69
N PHE A 67 -3.00 8.01 -3.83
CA PHE A 67 -1.57 7.70 -3.90
C PHE A 67 -1.32 6.18 -3.82
N HIS A 68 -1.90 5.52 -2.81
CA HIS A 68 -1.77 4.08 -2.63
C HIS A 68 -2.28 3.30 -3.85
N GLY A 69 -3.47 3.66 -4.35
CA GLY A 69 -4.07 3.06 -5.54
C GLY A 69 -3.21 3.26 -6.79
N LEU A 70 -2.66 4.45 -6.99
CA LEU A 70 -1.76 4.75 -8.10
C LEU A 70 -0.49 3.89 -8.03
N MET A 71 0.20 3.88 -6.87
CA MET A 71 1.42 3.10 -6.68
C MET A 71 1.18 1.60 -6.90
N ALA A 72 0.09 1.05 -6.35
CA ALA A 72 -0.31 -0.33 -6.58
C ALA A 72 -0.60 -0.60 -8.07
N SER A 73 -1.32 0.29 -8.74
CA SER A 73 -1.65 0.12 -10.16
C SER A 73 -0.42 0.16 -11.07
N PHE A 74 0.60 0.96 -10.73
CA PHE A 74 1.85 1.02 -11.48
C PHE A 74 2.68 -0.25 -11.27
N ALA A 75 2.74 -0.76 -10.04
CA ALA A 75 3.37 -2.04 -9.74
C ALA A 75 2.73 -3.18 -10.55
N LEU A 76 1.40 -3.29 -10.52
CA LEU A 76 0.65 -4.32 -11.27
C LEU A 76 0.83 -4.19 -12.79
N ARG A 77 0.78 -2.98 -13.34
CA ARG A 77 0.99 -2.75 -14.77
C ARG A 77 2.40 -3.15 -15.20
N GLY A 78 3.39 -2.83 -14.38
CA GLY A 78 4.77 -3.20 -14.63
C GLY A 78 5.00 -4.71 -14.56
N GLU A 79 4.39 -5.41 -13.59
CA GLU A 79 4.40 -6.88 -13.53
C GLU A 79 3.73 -7.51 -14.76
N ALA A 80 2.58 -7.00 -15.18
CA ALA A 80 1.88 -7.48 -16.37
C ALA A 80 2.70 -7.23 -17.64
N LYS A 81 3.33 -6.06 -17.79
CA LYS A 81 4.24 -5.75 -18.90
C LYS A 81 5.43 -6.70 -18.90
N ARG A 82 6.08 -6.90 -17.75
CA ARG A 82 7.18 -7.85 -17.61
C ARG A 82 6.76 -9.26 -18.01
N LYS A 83 5.61 -9.74 -17.52
CA LYS A 83 5.11 -11.07 -17.87
C LYS A 83 4.94 -11.23 -19.39
N ARG A 84 4.45 -10.19 -20.08
CA ARG A 84 4.35 -10.18 -21.54
C ARG A 84 5.72 -10.15 -22.22
N GLU A 85 6.67 -9.37 -21.72
CA GLU A 85 8.04 -9.32 -22.26
C GLU A 85 8.77 -10.65 -22.06
N SER A 86 8.69 -11.24 -20.87
CA SER A 86 9.26 -12.57 -20.58
C SER A 86 8.66 -13.66 -21.47
N LEU A 87 7.36 -13.61 -21.76
CA LEU A 87 6.73 -14.54 -22.71
C LEU A 87 7.25 -14.35 -24.15
N ARG A 88 7.56 -13.10 -24.55
CA ARG A 88 8.10 -12.80 -25.89
C ARG A 88 9.57 -13.22 -26.03
N SER A 89 10.37 -13.01 -24.99
CA SER A 89 11.80 -13.33 -24.98
C SER A 89 12.09 -14.78 -24.56
N LEU A 90 11.06 -15.59 -24.31
CA LEU A 90 11.20 -16.99 -23.92
C LEU A 90 11.98 -17.80 -24.97
N LYS A 91 11.72 -17.52 -26.25
CA LYS A 91 12.42 -18.18 -27.37
C LYS A 91 13.90 -17.79 -27.42
N ASP A 92 14.20 -16.51 -27.19
CA ASP A 92 15.58 -16.01 -27.20
C ASP A 92 16.36 -16.56 -26.00
N LEU A 93 15.71 -16.67 -24.84
CA LEU A 93 16.28 -17.31 -23.65
C LEU A 93 16.56 -18.81 -23.89
N ASP A 94 15.62 -19.53 -24.49
CA ASP A 94 15.79 -20.95 -24.81
C ASP A 94 16.95 -21.16 -25.80
N GLN A 95 17.04 -20.34 -26.85
CA GLN A 95 18.15 -20.39 -27.80
C GLN A 95 19.50 -20.08 -27.15
N ALA A 96 19.57 -19.07 -26.28
CA ALA A 96 20.79 -18.75 -25.54
C ALA A 96 21.19 -19.87 -24.54
N ALA A 97 20.21 -20.48 -23.86
CA ALA A 97 20.44 -21.58 -22.95
C ALA A 97 20.95 -22.85 -23.66
N LEU A 98 20.37 -23.18 -24.82
CA LEU A 98 20.84 -24.30 -25.66
C LEU A 98 22.28 -24.09 -26.12
N LEU A 99 22.63 -22.87 -26.55
CA LEU A 99 23.98 -22.54 -27.01
C LEU A 99 25.01 -22.62 -25.87
N LEU A 100 24.66 -22.17 -24.66
CA LEU A 100 25.51 -22.31 -23.48
C LEU A 100 25.62 -23.75 -23.00
N ARG A 101 24.55 -24.55 -23.07
CA ARG A 101 24.58 -25.98 -22.80
C ARG A 101 25.57 -26.69 -23.72
N ASP A 102 25.51 -26.41 -25.02
CA ASP A 102 26.41 -27.02 -26.00
C ASP A 102 27.87 -26.65 -25.72
N ALA A 103 28.13 -25.39 -25.35
CA ALA A 103 29.46 -24.96 -24.91
C ALA A 103 29.96 -25.69 -23.65
N VAL A 104 29.09 -25.94 -22.67
CA VAL A 104 29.44 -26.67 -21.44
C VAL A 104 29.67 -28.16 -21.70
N GLN A 105 28.91 -28.78 -22.62
CA GLN A 105 29.13 -30.18 -23.00
C GLN A 105 30.52 -30.40 -23.60
N VAL A 106 30.98 -29.47 -24.45
CA VAL A 106 32.33 -29.53 -25.03
C VAL A 106 33.40 -29.31 -23.95
N LEU A 107 33.16 -28.38 -23.00
CA LEU A 107 34.08 -28.18 -21.86
C LEU A 107 34.22 -29.42 -20.96
N ASN A 108 33.15 -30.20 -20.82
CA ASN A 108 33.14 -31.41 -19.99
C ASN A 108 33.66 -32.66 -20.71
N SER A 109 34.00 -32.58 -22.00
CA SER A 109 34.62 -33.68 -22.73
C SER A 109 36.11 -33.79 -22.34
N GLU A 110 36.62 -35.01 -22.15
CA GLU A 110 38.00 -35.29 -21.67
C GLU A 110 39.08 -35.03 -22.75
N GLY A 111 39.10 -33.82 -23.32
CA GLY A 111 40.09 -33.38 -24.30
C GLY A 111 41.07 -32.36 -23.72
N GLN A 112 42.37 -32.52 -24.01
CA GLN A 112 43.33 -31.44 -23.83
C GLN A 112 42.97 -30.32 -24.82
N ASP A 113 42.87 -29.08 -24.32
CA ASP A 113 42.50 -27.86 -25.07
C ASP A 113 40.99 -27.62 -25.33
N ALA A 114 40.12 -28.10 -24.43
CA ALA A 114 38.66 -27.91 -24.47
C ALA A 114 38.22 -26.44 -24.69
N ARG A 115 38.98 -25.46 -24.19
CA ARG A 115 38.69 -24.03 -24.39
C ARG A 115 38.80 -23.61 -25.86
N GLN A 116 39.80 -24.10 -26.59
CA GLN A 116 39.95 -23.78 -28.02
C GLN A 116 38.87 -24.46 -28.85
N GLN A 117 38.50 -25.69 -28.50
CA GLN A 117 37.41 -26.43 -29.16
C GLN A 117 36.06 -25.73 -29.02
N VAL A 118 35.73 -25.22 -27.84
CA VAL A 118 34.51 -24.44 -27.60
C VAL A 118 34.49 -23.15 -28.43
N ILE A 119 35.62 -22.44 -28.50
CA ILE A 119 35.72 -21.20 -29.28
C ILE A 119 35.59 -21.50 -30.78
N ALA A 120 36.14 -22.61 -31.27
CA ALA A 120 36.04 -23.02 -32.66
C ALA A 120 34.61 -23.45 -33.05
N GLN A 121 33.89 -24.12 -32.16
CA GLN A 121 32.59 -24.72 -32.45
C GLN A 121 31.41 -23.76 -32.21
N VAL A 122 31.48 -22.96 -31.14
CA VAL A 122 30.38 -22.07 -30.71
C VAL A 122 30.68 -20.61 -31.02
N GLY A 123 31.95 -20.20 -31.03
CA GLY A 123 32.37 -18.83 -31.29
C GLY A 123 32.32 -17.93 -30.06
N LYS A 124 33.44 -17.24 -29.78
CA LYS A 124 33.59 -16.35 -28.61
C LYS A 124 32.60 -15.17 -28.59
N ALA A 125 32.12 -14.73 -29.74
CA ALA A 125 31.14 -13.65 -29.85
C ALA A 125 29.72 -14.13 -29.50
N ALA A 126 29.31 -15.27 -30.05
CA ALA A 126 28.00 -15.87 -29.79
C ALA A 126 27.85 -16.28 -28.31
N MET A 127 28.90 -16.83 -27.69
CA MET A 127 28.89 -17.11 -26.25
C MET A 127 28.73 -15.83 -25.40
N ARG A 128 29.39 -14.73 -25.76
CA ARG A 128 29.26 -13.45 -25.02
C ARG A 128 27.85 -12.89 -25.15
N GLU A 129 27.26 -12.98 -26.34
CA GLU A 129 25.89 -12.55 -26.55
C GLU A 129 24.89 -13.47 -25.84
N ALA A 130 25.09 -14.80 -25.85
CA ALA A 130 24.25 -15.73 -25.11
C ALA A 130 24.31 -15.52 -23.59
N VAL A 131 25.51 -15.30 -23.03
CA VAL A 131 25.66 -14.90 -21.61
C VAL A 131 24.93 -13.60 -21.35
N ARG A 132 25.08 -12.59 -22.22
CA ARG A 132 24.39 -11.31 -22.06
C ARG A 132 22.86 -11.45 -22.11
N VAL A 133 22.33 -12.24 -23.05
CA VAL A 133 20.89 -12.51 -23.17
C VAL A 133 20.36 -13.22 -21.92
N VAL A 134 21.09 -14.22 -21.41
CA VAL A 134 20.73 -14.89 -20.15
C VAL A 134 20.82 -13.94 -18.97
N ASP A 135 21.86 -13.12 -18.85
CA ASP A 135 22.02 -12.13 -17.78
C ASP A 135 20.94 -11.03 -17.83
N GLU A 136 20.47 -10.65 -19.02
CA GLU A 136 19.38 -9.68 -19.20
C GLU A 136 18.01 -10.27 -18.85
N LEU A 137 17.75 -11.52 -19.26
CA LEU A 137 16.43 -12.16 -19.17
C LEU A 137 16.21 -12.97 -17.88
N ALA A 138 17.25 -13.59 -17.33
CA ALA A 138 17.18 -14.43 -16.14
C ALA A 138 17.32 -13.65 -14.82
N ARG A 139 17.20 -12.31 -14.85
CA ARG A 139 17.37 -11.47 -13.65
C ARG A 139 16.43 -11.87 -12.50
N PRO A 140 16.92 -11.82 -11.24
CA PRO A 140 16.12 -12.16 -10.07
C PRO A 140 14.82 -11.36 -9.99
N ALA A 141 13.75 -11.98 -9.49
CA ALA A 141 12.43 -11.35 -9.33
C ALA A 141 12.47 -10.01 -8.54
N GLY A 142 13.46 -9.81 -7.67
CA GLY A 142 13.62 -8.59 -6.88
C GLY A 142 13.95 -7.32 -7.67
N GLU A 143 14.57 -7.42 -8.86
CA GLU A 143 14.91 -6.27 -9.72
C GLU A 143 13.76 -5.90 -10.71
N ALA A 144 12.65 -6.64 -10.67
CA ALA A 144 11.52 -6.46 -11.58
C ALA A 144 10.68 -5.20 -11.27
N LEU A 145 10.32 -5.03 -10.00
CA LEU A 145 9.48 -3.91 -9.54
C LEU A 145 10.13 -2.52 -9.75
N PRO A 146 11.43 -2.34 -9.47
CA PRO A 146 12.09 -1.05 -9.68
C PRO A 146 12.09 -0.59 -11.15
N LYS A 147 12.28 -1.53 -12.10
CA LYS A 147 12.19 -1.25 -13.55
C LYS A 147 10.75 -1.05 -14.03
N ALA A 148 9.80 -1.77 -13.45
CA ALA A 148 8.38 -1.58 -13.70
C ALA A 148 7.88 -0.16 -13.36
N LEU A 149 8.37 0.40 -12.26
CA LEU A 149 7.95 1.73 -11.80
C LEU A 149 8.65 2.88 -12.56
N SER A 150 9.88 2.67 -13.06
CA SER A 150 10.61 3.72 -13.79
C SER A 150 9.86 4.23 -15.03
N ASP A 151 9.14 3.35 -15.73
CA ASP A 151 8.34 3.72 -16.91
C ASP A 151 7.20 4.70 -16.59
N SER A 152 6.77 4.75 -15.33
CA SER A 152 5.67 5.60 -14.84
C SER A 152 6.16 6.86 -14.13
N TYR A 153 7.48 7.10 -14.10
CA TYR A 153 8.09 8.18 -13.33
C TYR A 153 7.48 9.55 -13.60
N THR A 154 7.28 9.91 -14.87
CA THR A 154 6.73 11.22 -15.27
C THR A 154 5.34 11.49 -14.69
N THR A 155 4.52 10.44 -14.58
CA THR A 155 3.18 10.55 -14.00
C THR A 155 3.25 10.66 -12.49
N ILE A 156 4.10 9.83 -11.85
CA ILE A 156 4.29 9.83 -10.40
C ILE A 156 4.88 11.16 -9.93
N ARG A 157 5.84 11.73 -10.68
CA ARG A 157 6.50 12.99 -10.33
C ARG A 157 5.53 14.17 -10.23
N ARG A 158 4.54 14.26 -11.13
CA ARG A 158 3.52 15.32 -11.09
C ARG A 158 2.71 15.27 -9.79
N PHE A 159 2.36 14.07 -9.35
CA PHE A 159 1.60 13.87 -8.11
C PHE A 159 2.47 14.06 -6.87
N GLN A 160 3.69 13.53 -6.90
CA GLN A 160 4.66 13.63 -5.81
C GLN A 160 4.89 15.07 -5.37
N TRP A 161 5.09 15.99 -6.32
CA TRP A 161 5.36 17.38 -6.00
C TRP A 161 4.25 17.97 -5.12
N LEU A 162 2.99 17.76 -5.52
CA LEU A 162 1.84 18.24 -4.77
C LEU A 162 1.71 17.53 -3.41
N LEU A 163 1.97 16.23 -3.37
CA LEU A 163 1.94 15.42 -2.15
C LEU A 163 2.94 15.94 -1.12
N LEU A 164 4.21 16.11 -1.50
CA LEU A 164 5.29 16.52 -0.60
C LEU A 164 5.14 17.97 -0.11
N GLN A 165 4.56 18.84 -0.92
CA GLN A 165 4.30 20.23 -0.50
C GLN A 165 3.07 20.37 0.40
N THR A 166 2.06 19.53 0.19
CA THR A 166 0.78 19.65 0.90
C THR A 166 0.78 18.81 2.17
N ILE A 167 1.37 17.62 2.16
CA ILE A 167 1.25 16.67 3.25
C ILE A 167 2.48 16.73 4.15
N THR A 168 2.23 16.88 5.45
CA THR A 168 3.26 16.83 6.48
C THR A 168 3.31 15.42 7.07
N PHE A 169 4.43 14.73 6.85
CA PHE A 169 4.68 13.40 7.37
C PHE A 169 5.42 13.48 8.71
N THR A 170 4.93 12.74 9.70
CA THR A 170 5.58 12.51 10.99
C THR A 170 5.69 11.00 11.22
N GLY A 171 6.31 10.55 12.31
CA GLY A 171 6.44 9.12 12.55
C GLY A 171 7.25 8.76 13.77
N THR A 172 7.38 7.45 13.97
CA THR A 172 8.17 6.83 15.03
C THR A 172 9.68 6.96 14.75
N PRO A 173 10.56 6.75 15.76
CA PRO A 173 12.00 6.73 15.56
C PRO A 173 12.46 5.74 14.48
N SER A 174 11.77 4.61 14.32
CA SER A 174 12.06 3.60 13.29
C SER A 174 11.83 4.12 11.87
N ALA A 175 10.88 5.03 11.67
CA ALA A 175 10.58 5.64 10.38
C ALA A 175 11.52 6.80 10.01
N LYS A 176 12.45 7.20 10.90
CA LYS A 176 13.35 8.34 10.69
C LYS A 176 14.10 8.30 9.35
N PRO A 177 14.71 7.17 8.90
CA PRO A 177 15.37 7.11 7.59
C PRO A 177 14.46 7.49 6.42
N LEU A 178 13.19 7.11 6.47
CA LEU A 178 12.21 7.43 5.45
C LEU A 178 11.76 8.90 5.54
N LEU A 179 11.51 9.41 6.75
CA LEU A 179 11.15 10.81 6.96
C LEU A 179 12.27 11.75 6.50
N ASP A 180 13.52 11.42 6.77
CA ASP A 180 14.69 12.17 6.31
C ASP A 180 14.76 12.19 4.77
N ALA A 181 14.45 11.07 4.12
CA ALA A 181 14.40 10.97 2.65
C ALA A 181 13.24 11.78 2.05
N LEU A 182 12.05 11.78 2.66
CA LEU A 182 10.92 12.61 2.24
C LEU A 182 11.22 14.09 2.43
N ALA A 183 11.84 14.47 3.55
CA ALA A 183 12.28 15.84 3.80
C ALA A 183 13.34 16.28 2.78
N PHE A 184 14.28 15.40 2.44
CA PHE A 184 15.25 15.64 1.38
C PHE A 184 14.55 15.90 0.03
N LEU A 185 13.65 15.02 -0.41
CA LEU A 185 12.90 15.21 -1.65
C LEU A 185 12.05 16.49 -1.64
N THR A 186 11.48 16.85 -0.49
CA THR A 186 10.71 18.10 -0.35
C THR A 186 11.60 19.33 -0.56
N ARG A 187 12.82 19.33 -0.02
CA ARG A 187 13.80 20.41 -0.21
C ARG A 187 14.32 20.47 -1.65
N MET A 188 14.48 19.32 -2.31
CA MET A 188 14.88 19.25 -3.72
C MET A 188 13.89 19.95 -4.67
N GLU A 189 12.62 19.99 -4.30
CA GLU A 189 11.54 20.59 -5.09
C GLU A 189 11.32 22.09 -4.77
N GLN A 190 12.07 22.67 -3.82
CA GLN A 190 11.98 24.10 -3.48
C GLN A 190 12.98 24.92 -4.31
N PRO A 191 12.52 25.88 -5.14
CA PRO A 191 13.42 26.71 -5.93
C PRO A 191 14.18 27.71 -5.03
N GLY A 192 15.53 27.64 -4.97
CA GLY A 192 16.35 28.64 -4.27
C GLY A 192 17.78 28.23 -3.93
N ARG A 193 18.56 29.18 -3.39
CA ARG A 193 19.90 28.94 -2.80
C ARG A 193 19.74 28.09 -1.54
N GLY A 194 20.23 26.85 -1.58
CA GLY A 194 20.08 25.87 -0.48
C GLY A 194 19.47 24.52 -0.89
N THR A 195 19.18 24.32 -2.18
CA THR A 195 18.81 23.01 -2.72
C THR A 195 19.98 22.04 -2.47
N PRO A 196 19.78 20.93 -1.74
CA PRO A 196 20.87 20.00 -1.45
C PRO A 196 21.32 19.28 -2.73
N GLY A 197 22.55 18.76 -2.71
CA GLY A 197 23.02 17.92 -3.80
C GLY A 197 22.43 16.52 -3.68
N TRP A 198 22.29 15.80 -4.80
CA TRP A 198 21.92 14.38 -4.77
C TRP A 198 22.95 13.48 -4.08
N GLY A 199 24.17 13.98 -3.85
CA GLY A 199 25.17 13.33 -3.00
C GLY A 199 24.75 13.22 -1.52
N ASP A 200 23.89 14.12 -1.05
CA ASP A 200 23.40 14.17 0.34
C ASP A 200 22.16 13.30 0.57
N ALA A 201 21.69 12.59 -0.47
CA ALA A 201 20.49 11.78 -0.40
C ALA A 201 20.63 10.65 0.66
N PRO A 202 19.71 10.54 1.63
CA PRO A 202 19.73 9.47 2.62
C PRO A 202 19.72 8.09 1.97
N ARG A 203 20.74 7.28 2.23
CA ARG A 203 20.91 5.95 1.60
C ARG A 203 20.25 4.82 2.38
N SER A 204 20.07 4.98 3.69
CA SER A 204 19.52 3.97 4.61
C SER A 204 18.07 3.58 4.29
N VAL A 205 17.32 4.43 3.59
CA VAL A 205 15.96 4.15 3.13
C VAL A 205 15.92 3.15 1.96
N VAL A 206 17.03 2.99 1.22
CA VAL A 206 17.07 2.20 -0.01
C VAL A 206 17.28 0.72 0.33
N PRO A 207 16.31 -0.17 0.09
CA PRO A 207 16.51 -1.60 0.31
C PRO A 207 17.41 -2.19 -0.78
N LYS A 208 18.06 -3.31 -0.48
CA LYS A 208 19.00 -4.01 -1.39
C LYS A 208 18.43 -4.27 -2.79
N SER A 209 17.13 -4.51 -2.92
CA SER A 209 16.49 -4.76 -4.22
C SER A 209 16.47 -3.54 -5.15
N TRP A 210 16.60 -2.32 -4.59
CA TRP A 210 16.66 -1.06 -5.33
C TRP A 210 18.08 -0.50 -5.47
N GLU A 211 19.02 -0.99 -4.67
CA GLU A 211 20.38 -0.47 -4.57
C GLU A 211 21.10 -0.39 -5.92
N ARG A 212 21.01 -1.45 -6.75
CA ARG A 212 21.62 -1.48 -8.09
C ARG A 212 21.01 -0.48 -9.08
N GLN A 213 19.75 -0.10 -8.92
CA GLN A 213 19.08 0.84 -9.83
C GLN A 213 19.29 2.28 -9.38
N VAL A 214 19.31 2.53 -8.07
CA VAL A 214 19.56 3.85 -7.47
C VAL A 214 21.04 4.20 -7.55
N PHE A 215 21.90 3.25 -7.21
CA PHE A 215 23.37 3.37 -7.18
C PHE A 215 23.99 2.39 -8.19
N PRO A 216 23.89 2.68 -9.50
CA PRO A 216 24.48 1.82 -10.51
C PRO A 216 26.02 1.76 -10.32
N PRO A 217 26.64 0.56 -10.40
CA PRO A 217 28.08 0.38 -10.16
C PRO A 217 28.97 1.08 -11.20
N LYS A 218 28.41 1.39 -12.37
CA LYS A 218 29.02 2.18 -13.44
C LYS A 218 27.98 3.18 -13.92
N GLY A 219 27.91 4.33 -13.27
CA GLY A 219 26.97 5.38 -13.65
C GLY A 219 26.83 6.45 -12.59
N GLU A 220 26.13 7.52 -12.96
CA GLU A 220 25.70 8.56 -12.04
C GLU A 220 24.51 8.08 -11.20
N PHE A 221 24.30 8.75 -10.06
CA PHE A 221 23.17 8.48 -9.17
C PHE A 221 21.85 8.62 -9.95
N ASN A 222 20.98 7.62 -9.85
CA ASN A 222 19.69 7.66 -10.53
C ASN A 222 18.61 8.32 -9.65
N HIS A 223 18.40 9.62 -9.88
CA HIS A 223 17.41 10.45 -9.19
C HIS A 223 15.98 9.93 -9.30
N GLU A 224 15.61 9.39 -10.46
CA GLU A 224 14.26 8.89 -10.72
C GLU A 224 14.01 7.61 -9.92
N ALA A 225 14.97 6.68 -9.95
CA ALA A 225 14.90 5.43 -9.19
C ALA A 225 14.89 5.68 -7.68
N TYR A 226 15.69 6.65 -7.20
CA TYR A 226 15.68 7.03 -5.78
C TYR A 226 14.30 7.54 -5.34
N THR A 227 13.75 8.45 -6.14
CA THR A 227 12.45 9.07 -5.88
C THR A 227 11.33 8.02 -5.80
N LEU A 228 11.29 7.11 -6.78
CA LEU A 228 10.33 6.01 -6.81
C LEU A 228 10.51 5.04 -5.65
N CYS A 229 11.75 4.76 -5.26
CA CYS A 229 12.08 3.93 -4.12
C CYS A 229 11.50 4.52 -2.81
N VAL A 230 11.71 5.82 -2.58
CA VAL A 230 11.21 6.52 -1.39
C VAL A 230 9.68 6.51 -1.35
N LEU A 231 9.02 6.86 -2.46
CA LEU A 231 7.55 6.84 -2.54
C LEU A 231 6.97 5.44 -2.36
N LYS A 232 7.57 4.41 -2.97
CA LYS A 232 7.13 3.03 -2.76
C LYS A 232 7.32 2.61 -1.31
N SER A 233 8.40 3.05 -0.67
CA SER A 233 8.72 2.72 0.72
C SER A 233 7.75 3.35 1.71
N LEU A 234 6.97 4.36 1.29
CA LEU A 234 5.93 4.99 2.11
C LEU A 234 4.71 4.08 2.36
N MET A 235 4.43 3.12 1.48
CA MET A 235 3.21 2.29 1.56
C MET A 235 3.16 1.36 2.79
N GLN A 236 4.30 0.75 3.15
CA GLN A 236 4.36 -0.25 4.23
C GLN A 236 4.32 0.39 5.64
N PRO A 237 5.07 1.48 5.92
CA PRO A 237 5.03 2.17 7.20
C PRO A 237 3.66 2.73 7.58
N PHE A 238 2.80 3.07 6.61
CA PHE A 238 1.40 3.40 6.91
C PHE A 238 0.62 2.21 7.47
N GLN A 239 0.77 1.03 6.89
CA GLN A 239 0.12 -0.19 7.38
C GLN A 239 0.64 -0.60 8.76
N ARG A 240 1.93 -0.36 9.03
CA ARG A 240 2.58 -0.63 10.32
C ARG A 240 2.33 0.44 11.38
N ARG A 241 1.64 1.54 11.02
CA ARG A 241 1.46 2.72 11.89
C ARG A 241 2.80 3.27 12.41
N GLU A 242 3.80 3.31 11.54
CA GLU A 242 5.13 3.87 11.83
C GLU A 242 5.29 5.30 11.31
N VAL A 243 4.56 5.63 10.23
CA VAL A 243 4.47 6.98 9.64
C VAL A 243 3.04 7.47 9.80
N PHE A 244 2.91 8.74 10.17
CA PHE A 244 1.66 9.42 10.40
C PHE A 244 1.58 10.68 9.53
N VAL A 245 0.36 11.12 9.28
CA VAL A 245 0.08 12.36 8.56
C VAL A 245 -0.67 13.31 9.46
N VAL A 246 -0.15 14.54 9.56
CA VAL A 246 -0.83 15.60 10.30
C VAL A 246 -2.13 15.95 9.58
N ARG A 247 -3.21 16.14 10.35
CA ARG A 247 -4.57 16.43 9.81
C ARG A 247 -5.10 15.30 8.92
N SER A 248 -4.87 14.06 9.33
CA SER A 248 -5.48 12.87 8.73
C SER A 248 -6.28 12.14 9.81
N ALA A 249 -7.46 11.62 9.47
CA ALA A 249 -8.22 10.80 10.41
C ALA A 249 -7.78 9.33 10.33
N GLN A 250 -7.56 8.82 9.11
CA GLN A 250 -7.17 7.43 8.89
C GLN A 250 -5.68 7.14 9.13
N TYR A 251 -4.82 8.09 8.76
CA TYR A 251 -3.35 7.99 8.82
C TYR A 251 -2.75 8.91 9.90
N GLY A 252 -3.57 9.44 10.81
CA GLY A 252 -3.11 10.23 11.96
C GLY A 252 -2.35 9.39 13.00
N ASP A 253 -1.65 10.06 13.91
CA ASP A 253 -0.99 9.40 15.04
C ASP A 253 -2.06 9.01 16.09
N PRO A 254 -2.35 7.72 16.30
CA PRO A 254 -3.36 7.30 17.27
C PRO A 254 -2.99 7.70 18.71
N ARG A 255 -1.70 7.97 18.99
CA ARG A 255 -1.24 8.41 20.31
C ARG A 255 -1.65 9.85 20.62
N ALA A 256 -1.98 10.64 19.59
CA ALA A 256 -2.50 11.98 19.77
C ALA A 256 -3.90 11.98 20.40
N GLU A 257 -4.65 10.87 20.31
CA GLU A 257 -5.98 10.71 20.93
C GLU A 257 -5.90 10.22 22.39
N LEU A 258 -4.70 9.88 22.88
CA LEU A 258 -4.51 9.46 24.26
C LEU A 258 -4.47 10.68 25.19
N LEU A 259 -4.85 10.48 26.46
CA LEU A 259 -4.64 11.48 27.50
C LEU A 259 -3.13 11.77 27.62
N GLN A 260 -2.78 13.05 27.65
CA GLN A 260 -1.40 13.52 27.79
C GLN A 260 -1.31 14.58 28.90
N GLY A 261 -0.09 14.81 29.39
CA GLY A 261 0.18 15.86 30.38
C GLY A 261 -0.65 15.70 31.66
N GLU A 262 -1.21 16.81 32.13
CA GLU A 262 -2.01 16.88 33.37
C GLU A 262 -3.26 16.00 33.32
N ALA A 263 -3.97 15.97 32.17
CA ALA A 263 -5.17 15.14 32.02
C ALA A 263 -4.88 13.64 32.21
N TRP A 264 -3.70 13.17 31.79
CA TRP A 264 -3.25 11.81 32.10
C TRP A 264 -2.88 11.65 33.58
N LEU A 265 -2.15 12.60 34.16
CA LEU A 265 -1.73 12.53 35.56
C LEU A 265 -2.93 12.45 36.52
N ASP A 266 -4.02 13.14 36.20
CA ASP A 266 -5.26 13.11 36.98
C ASP A 266 -6.00 11.77 36.83
N ALA A 267 -6.03 11.21 35.62
CA ALA A 267 -6.77 9.98 35.33
C ALA A 267 -5.99 8.68 35.64
N ARG A 268 -4.65 8.72 35.69
CA ARG A 268 -3.80 7.50 35.68
C ARG A 268 -4.13 6.49 36.78
N VAL A 269 -4.49 6.94 37.98
CA VAL A 269 -4.76 6.05 39.11
C VAL A 269 -6.02 5.22 38.86
N ASP A 270 -7.09 5.87 38.42
CA ASP A 270 -8.35 5.18 38.15
C ASP A 270 -8.26 4.33 36.87
N VAL A 271 -7.59 4.82 35.83
CA VAL A 271 -7.36 4.03 34.59
C VAL A 271 -6.52 2.79 34.88
N CYS A 272 -5.39 2.90 35.59
CA CYS A 272 -4.58 1.75 35.97
C CYS A 272 -5.38 0.76 36.83
N ARG A 273 -6.19 1.24 37.79
CA ARG A 273 -7.05 0.38 38.62
C ARG A 273 -8.06 -0.40 37.79
N VAL A 274 -8.77 0.27 36.87
CA VAL A 274 -9.79 -0.36 36.01
C VAL A 274 -9.19 -1.38 35.05
N LEU A 275 -8.00 -1.08 34.51
CA LEU A 275 -7.30 -1.98 33.58
C LEU A 275 -6.48 -3.07 34.29
N GLU A 276 -6.52 -3.10 35.63
CA GLU A 276 -5.72 -3.98 36.49
C GLU A 276 -4.22 -3.90 36.14
N ARG A 277 -3.72 -2.67 35.96
CA ARG A 277 -2.32 -2.37 35.64
C ARG A 277 -1.63 -1.65 36.79
N GLU A 278 -0.31 -1.80 36.83
CA GLU A 278 0.53 -1.07 37.77
C GLU A 278 0.66 0.41 37.36
N LEU A 279 0.88 1.26 38.37
CA LEU A 279 1.12 2.70 38.19
C LEU A 279 2.56 3.00 37.74
N ASP A 280 3.51 2.13 38.10
CA ASP A 280 4.88 2.23 37.65
C ASP A 280 5.01 1.55 36.27
N PRO A 281 5.34 2.28 35.20
CA PRO A 281 5.53 1.68 33.89
C PRO A 281 6.75 0.75 33.83
N ALA A 282 7.77 0.96 34.67
CA ALA A 282 9.02 0.20 34.58
C ALA A 282 8.84 -1.26 35.01
N SER A 283 8.06 -1.51 36.07
CA SER A 283 7.75 -2.85 36.55
C SER A 283 6.88 -3.62 35.54
N GLU A 284 5.83 -3.00 35.00
CA GLU A 284 4.95 -3.64 34.02
C GLU A 284 5.68 -3.94 32.70
N LEU A 285 6.53 -3.03 32.21
CA LEU A 285 7.36 -3.28 31.03
C LEU A 285 8.37 -4.40 31.28
N SER A 286 8.95 -4.48 32.47
CA SER A 286 9.87 -5.58 32.83
C SER A 286 9.14 -6.91 32.86
N ARG A 287 7.92 -6.96 33.43
CA ARG A 287 7.06 -8.15 33.45
C ARG A 287 6.70 -8.61 32.04
N LEU A 288 6.23 -7.69 31.19
CA LEU A 288 5.88 -7.98 29.79
C LEU A 288 7.11 -8.40 28.97
N SER A 289 8.27 -7.79 29.21
CA SER A 289 9.51 -8.17 28.55
C SER A 289 9.92 -9.59 28.92
N LEU A 290 9.78 -9.97 30.19
CA LEU A 290 10.08 -11.32 30.66
C LEU A 290 9.07 -12.34 30.10
N GLU A 291 7.79 -11.99 30.07
CA GLU A 291 6.73 -12.83 29.49
C GLU A 291 6.97 -13.08 27.99
N LEU A 292 7.36 -12.04 27.26
CA LEU A 292 7.71 -12.13 25.85
C LEU A 292 8.99 -12.97 25.64
N ASP A 293 10.02 -12.77 26.45
CA ASP A 293 11.26 -13.55 26.38
C ASP A 293 10.98 -15.04 26.66
N HIS A 294 10.16 -15.35 27.67
CA HIS A 294 9.73 -16.72 27.95
C HIS A 294 8.98 -17.32 26.76
N ALA A 295 8.02 -16.59 26.19
CA ALA A 295 7.27 -17.04 25.03
C ALA A 295 8.18 -17.33 23.82
N TYR A 296 9.19 -16.48 23.57
CA TYR A 296 10.16 -16.75 22.49
C TYR A 296 10.99 -18.01 22.75
N HIS A 297 11.48 -18.21 23.97
CA HIS A 297 12.21 -19.41 24.34
C HIS A 297 11.34 -20.67 24.24
N GLU A 298 10.08 -20.57 24.64
CA GLU A 298 9.11 -21.67 24.55
C GLU A 298 8.82 -22.02 23.09
N VAL A 299 8.55 -21.04 22.23
CA VAL A 299 8.38 -21.25 20.78
C VAL A 299 9.63 -21.87 20.17
N GLY A 300 10.82 -21.34 20.51
CA GLY A 300 12.09 -21.86 20.00
C GLY A 300 12.35 -23.33 20.40
N ARG A 301 11.99 -23.73 21.63
CA ARG A 301 12.12 -25.12 22.09
C ARG A 301 11.18 -26.08 21.38
N HIS A 302 9.97 -25.64 21.06
CA HIS A 302 8.94 -26.49 20.47
C HIS A 302 8.91 -26.44 18.94
N LEU A 303 9.68 -25.54 18.31
CA LEU A 303 9.65 -25.26 16.88
C LEU A 303 9.87 -26.51 16.01
N ASP A 304 10.84 -27.34 16.38
CA ASP A 304 11.18 -28.56 15.61
C ASP A 304 10.09 -29.64 15.72
N THR A 305 9.22 -29.53 16.72
CA THR A 305 8.15 -30.48 17.03
C THR A 305 6.75 -29.90 16.81
N ASN A 306 6.65 -28.68 16.26
CA ASN A 306 5.38 -27.98 16.12
C ASN A 306 4.74 -28.24 14.76
N ASP A 307 3.64 -29.00 14.74
CA ASP A 307 2.89 -29.29 13.52
C ASP A 307 2.15 -28.06 12.97
N ALA A 308 1.90 -27.04 13.80
CA ALA A 308 1.20 -25.82 13.42
C ALA A 308 2.14 -24.73 12.87
N LEU A 309 3.45 -24.79 13.12
CA LEU A 309 4.39 -23.76 12.70
C LEU A 309 5.77 -24.38 12.39
N TRP A 310 6.26 -24.18 11.18
CA TRP A 310 7.60 -24.63 10.78
C TRP A 310 8.31 -23.60 9.91
N LEU A 311 9.65 -23.69 9.87
CA LEU A 311 10.50 -22.81 9.08
C LEU A 311 11.03 -23.54 7.84
N THR A 312 11.01 -22.89 6.70
CA THR A 312 11.68 -23.36 5.48
C THR A 312 12.69 -22.33 5.00
N GLN A 313 13.73 -22.79 4.29
CA GLN A 313 14.67 -21.92 3.60
C GLN A 313 14.31 -21.90 2.11
N GLU A 314 13.78 -20.78 1.63
CA GLU A 314 13.48 -20.59 0.21
C GLU A 314 14.35 -19.44 -0.34
N ALA A 315 15.18 -19.73 -1.34
CA ALA A 315 16.07 -18.76 -1.98
C ALA A 315 16.98 -17.98 -0.99
N GLY A 316 17.46 -18.65 0.07
CA GLY A 316 18.31 -18.05 1.10
C GLY A 316 17.58 -17.12 2.07
N GLN A 317 16.24 -17.18 2.11
CA GLN A 317 15.41 -16.47 3.08
C GLN A 317 14.62 -17.47 3.93
N THR A 318 14.64 -17.27 5.25
CA THR A 318 13.79 -18.02 6.18
C THR A 318 12.33 -17.61 5.97
N ARG A 319 11.47 -18.57 5.59
CA ARG A 319 10.02 -18.38 5.55
C ARG A 319 9.36 -19.11 6.71
N VAL A 320 8.38 -18.44 7.31
CA VAL A 320 7.53 -19.01 8.37
C VAL A 320 6.28 -19.56 7.70
N HIS A 321 6.00 -20.83 7.93
CA HIS A 321 4.75 -21.45 7.53
C HIS A 321 3.88 -21.67 8.75
N LEU A 322 2.59 -21.40 8.57
CA LEU A 322 1.55 -21.68 9.55
C LEU A 322 0.64 -22.75 8.95
N ALA A 323 0.31 -23.78 9.73
CA ALA A 323 -0.72 -24.73 9.34
C ALA A 323 -2.03 -23.97 9.14
N ALA A 324 -2.79 -24.36 8.12
CA ALA A 324 -4.12 -23.83 7.94
C ALA A 324 -4.96 -24.19 9.17
N PRO A 325 -5.74 -23.25 9.74
CA PRO A 325 -6.62 -23.57 10.85
C PRO A 325 -7.59 -24.67 10.41
N ASP A 326 -7.88 -25.60 11.32
CA ASP A 326 -8.80 -26.69 11.04
C ASP A 326 -10.13 -26.13 10.54
N ALA A 327 -10.58 -26.66 9.40
CA ALA A 327 -11.88 -26.29 8.87
C ALA A 327 -12.96 -26.72 9.87
N LEU A 328 -13.78 -25.75 10.31
CA LEU A 328 -14.96 -26.06 11.09
C LEU A 328 -15.82 -27.08 10.33
N ALA A 329 -16.15 -28.19 10.99
CA ALA A 329 -16.95 -29.25 10.38
C ALA A 329 -18.31 -28.69 9.96
N GLU A 330 -18.54 -28.58 8.65
CA GLU A 330 -19.83 -28.16 8.11
C GLU A 330 -20.94 -29.16 8.52
N PRO A 331 -21.99 -28.73 9.24
CA PRO A 331 -23.09 -29.61 9.62
C PRO A 331 -23.76 -30.24 8.39
N PRO A 332 -24.23 -31.50 8.45
CA PRO A 332 -24.92 -32.14 7.32
C PRO A 332 -26.11 -31.33 6.80
N SER A 333 -26.83 -30.64 7.69
CA SER A 333 -27.95 -29.74 7.34
C SER A 333 -27.52 -28.57 6.45
N LEU A 334 -26.32 -28.01 6.68
CA LEU A 334 -25.75 -26.92 5.89
C LEU A 334 -25.41 -27.41 4.48
N LYS A 335 -24.78 -28.59 4.36
CA LYS A 335 -24.44 -29.20 3.07
C LYS A 335 -25.70 -29.47 2.23
N VAL A 336 -26.74 -30.05 2.84
CA VAL A 336 -28.04 -30.29 2.18
C VAL A 336 -28.71 -28.99 1.76
N ARG A 337 -28.70 -27.96 2.61
CA ARG A 337 -29.27 -26.64 2.26
C ARG A 337 -28.50 -25.98 1.13
N ARG A 338 -27.16 -25.98 1.17
CA ARG A 338 -26.32 -25.43 0.10
C ARG A 338 -26.61 -26.13 -1.23
N ALA A 339 -26.66 -27.47 -1.25
CA ALA A 339 -26.99 -28.22 -2.46
C ALA A 339 -28.39 -27.87 -3.00
N LYS A 340 -29.39 -27.78 -2.13
CA LYS A 340 -30.76 -27.37 -2.52
C LYS A 340 -30.81 -25.94 -3.05
N THR A 341 -30.07 -25.01 -2.43
CA THR A 341 -29.98 -23.62 -2.89
C THR A 341 -29.26 -23.54 -4.23
N SER A 342 -28.11 -24.21 -4.39
CA SER A 342 -27.36 -24.26 -5.63
C SER A 342 -28.15 -24.90 -6.78
N ALA A 343 -28.95 -25.93 -6.53
CA ALA A 343 -29.82 -26.54 -7.53
C ALA A 343 -30.99 -25.63 -7.97
N ARG A 344 -31.35 -24.64 -7.14
CA ARG A 344 -32.40 -23.65 -7.44
C ARG A 344 -31.85 -22.35 -8.02
N LEU A 345 -30.53 -22.13 -7.91
CA LEU A 345 -29.88 -21.00 -8.54
C LEU A 345 -29.72 -21.31 -10.02
N PRO A 346 -30.20 -20.43 -10.91
CA PRO A 346 -29.99 -20.62 -12.33
C PRO A 346 -28.49 -20.55 -12.63
N VAL A 347 -28.00 -21.45 -13.48
CA VAL A 347 -26.63 -21.39 -13.99
C VAL A 347 -26.64 -20.38 -15.13
N VAL A 348 -26.45 -19.11 -14.79
CA VAL A 348 -26.36 -18.00 -15.74
C VAL A 348 -24.91 -17.61 -15.92
N ASP A 349 -24.52 -17.22 -17.12
CA ASP A 349 -23.22 -16.60 -17.34
C ASP A 349 -23.12 -15.31 -16.50
N LEU A 350 -21.95 -15.05 -15.90
CA LEU A 350 -21.77 -13.88 -15.03
C LEU A 350 -22.06 -12.57 -15.77
N ALA A 351 -21.72 -12.47 -17.06
CA ALA A 351 -22.01 -11.28 -17.84
C ALA A 351 -23.52 -11.12 -18.08
N GLU A 352 -24.25 -12.21 -18.31
CA GLU A 352 -25.70 -12.21 -18.50
C GLU A 352 -26.44 -11.83 -17.20
N LEU A 353 -26.01 -12.38 -16.06
CA LEU A 353 -26.52 -11.97 -14.75
C LEU A 353 -26.27 -10.48 -14.49
N LEU A 354 -25.09 -9.96 -14.83
CA LEU A 354 -24.78 -8.54 -14.67
C LEU A 354 -25.63 -7.66 -15.60
N MET A 355 -25.91 -8.11 -16.83
CA MET A 355 -26.80 -7.42 -17.76
C MET A 355 -28.25 -7.43 -17.27
N GLU A 356 -28.73 -8.55 -16.74
CA GLU A 356 -30.06 -8.67 -16.17
C GLU A 356 -30.20 -7.75 -14.94
N VAL A 357 -29.24 -7.80 -14.01
CA VAL A 357 -29.15 -6.89 -12.86
C VAL A 357 -29.14 -5.45 -13.31
N HIS A 358 -28.34 -5.10 -14.32
CA HIS A 358 -28.37 -3.75 -14.89
C HIS A 358 -29.74 -3.38 -15.47
N ALA A 359 -30.43 -4.29 -16.16
CA ALA A 359 -31.75 -4.01 -16.74
C ALA A 359 -32.81 -3.66 -15.68
N PHE A 360 -32.82 -4.30 -14.52
CA PHE A 360 -33.81 -4.04 -13.47
C PHE A 360 -33.36 -3.04 -12.39
N THR A 361 -32.06 -2.81 -12.21
CA THR A 361 -31.56 -1.85 -11.21
C THR A 361 -30.91 -0.59 -11.79
N GLY A 362 -30.56 -0.58 -13.08
CA GLY A 362 -29.69 0.44 -13.66
C GLY A 362 -28.24 0.36 -13.17
N LEU A 363 -27.81 -0.75 -12.55
CA LEU A 363 -26.50 -0.87 -11.89
C LEU A 363 -25.33 -0.36 -12.74
N ALA A 364 -25.23 -0.76 -14.01
CA ALA A 364 -24.13 -0.35 -14.88
C ALA A 364 -24.13 1.15 -15.20
N ASP A 365 -25.26 1.85 -15.14
CA ASP A 365 -25.32 3.31 -15.35
C ASP A 365 -24.62 4.09 -14.22
N ALA A 366 -24.46 3.49 -13.04
CA ALA A 366 -23.67 4.05 -11.96
C ALA A 366 -22.14 3.94 -12.23
N PHE A 367 -21.73 3.02 -13.12
CA PHE A 367 -20.34 2.81 -13.51
C PHE A 367 -20.03 3.58 -14.79
N ILE A 368 -19.85 4.90 -14.68
CA ILE A 368 -19.46 5.74 -15.82
C ILE A 368 -18.02 5.38 -16.24
N GLN A 369 -17.87 4.78 -17.42
CA GLN A 369 -16.58 4.59 -18.07
C GLN A 369 -16.04 5.97 -18.48
N ARG A 370 -15.00 6.42 -17.77
CA ARG A 370 -14.47 7.79 -17.83
C ARG A 370 -13.69 8.03 -19.14
N ASN A 371 -14.38 8.43 -20.21
CA ASN A 371 -13.77 9.16 -21.32
C ASN A 371 -14.41 10.55 -21.43
N ASN A 372 -13.61 11.56 -21.09
CA ASN A 372 -13.84 13.00 -21.18
C ASN A 372 -15.06 13.64 -20.49
N GLU A 373 -14.72 14.58 -19.60
CA GLU A 373 -15.50 15.77 -19.20
C GLU A 373 -16.78 15.60 -18.36
N SER A 374 -16.59 15.77 -17.04
CA SER A 374 -17.47 16.50 -16.10
C SER A 374 -18.89 15.97 -15.74
N VAL A 375 -19.08 15.77 -14.41
CA VAL A 375 -20.22 16.19 -13.56
C VAL A 375 -21.29 15.16 -13.10
N LEU A 376 -21.49 15.20 -11.76
CA LEU A 376 -22.62 14.86 -10.85
C LEU A 376 -23.29 13.46 -10.91
N VAL A 377 -23.07 12.69 -9.82
CA VAL A 377 -23.89 11.52 -9.46
C VAL A 377 -25.30 11.97 -9.08
N ARG A 378 -26.29 11.58 -9.88
CA ARG A 378 -27.71 11.79 -9.61
C ARG A 378 -28.31 10.48 -9.07
N LEU A 379 -28.27 10.29 -7.75
CA LEU A 379 -29.07 9.24 -7.11
C LEU A 379 -30.54 9.68 -7.09
N GLN A 380 -31.28 9.44 -8.18
CA GLN A 380 -32.74 9.48 -8.12
C GLN A 380 -33.23 8.16 -7.52
N ASN A 381 -33.66 8.25 -6.27
CA ASN A 381 -34.35 7.19 -5.56
C ASN A 381 -35.72 6.96 -6.22
N ARG A 382 -35.81 6.08 -7.22
CA ARG A 382 -37.10 5.57 -7.71
C ARG A 382 -37.54 4.46 -6.78
N SER A 383 -38.53 4.80 -5.95
CA SER A 383 -39.32 3.86 -5.16
C SER A 383 -39.89 2.76 -6.06
N VAL A 384 -39.38 1.54 -5.93
CA VAL A 384 -39.96 0.34 -6.54
C VAL A 384 -41.19 -0.03 -5.72
N HIS A 385 -42.33 0.57 -6.06
CA HIS A 385 -43.64 0.01 -5.75
C HIS A 385 -44.24 -0.56 -7.04
N SER A 386 -44.90 -1.71 -6.86
CA SER A 386 -45.74 -2.45 -7.81
C SER A 386 -45.05 -3.04 -9.05
N ALA A 387 -44.67 -4.33 -8.97
CA ALA A 387 -44.86 -5.31 -10.04
C ALA A 387 -44.55 -6.74 -9.51
N TRP A 388 -45.34 -7.24 -8.56
CA TRP A 388 -45.46 -8.68 -8.35
C TRP A 388 -46.77 -9.12 -9.01
N PRO A 389 -46.76 -9.94 -10.07
CA PRO A 389 -47.98 -10.49 -10.62
C PRO A 389 -48.55 -11.51 -9.62
N SER A 390 -49.79 -11.26 -9.22
CA SER A 390 -50.57 -12.11 -8.33
C SER A 390 -51.33 -13.16 -9.17
N GLY A 391 -51.17 -14.43 -8.81
CA GLY A 391 -52.01 -15.56 -9.24
C GLY A 391 -51.63 -16.18 -10.59
N ALA A 392 -51.81 -17.48 -10.85
CA ALA A 392 -52.40 -18.59 -10.10
C ALA A 392 -52.05 -19.89 -10.85
N GLY A 393 -52.05 -21.04 -10.14
CA GLY A 393 -51.96 -22.38 -10.74
C GLY A 393 -50.98 -23.30 -10.03
#